data_AF-A0A4Q0Z8G6-F1
#
_entry.id   AF-A0A4Q0Z8G6-F1
#
_cell.length_a   1.000
_cell.length_b   1.000
_cell.length_c   1.000
_cell.angle_alpha   90.00
_cell.angle_beta   90.00
_cell.angle_gamma   90.00
#
_symmetry.space_group_name_H-M   'P 1'
#
loop_
_entity.id
_entity.type
_entity.pdbx_description
1 polymer ?
#
loop_
_entity_poly.entity_id
_entity_poly.type
_entity_poly.pdbx_seq_one_letter_code
_entity_poly.pdbx_strand_id
1 'polypeptide(L)'
;MSFNECTNLINSIHDNKNTNENFFNYVYKKIARNTKNRFVEKYEDCIDIVLSNHPSIKVIPLCTNMNKENLSIKNEVKIACDIVLNSEYKYVYFVYPKNRNFNKHIQVKIPLLEESCSEYMVKLIPYSLNDIIKKRSCSENSNILCK
;
A
#
# COMPACT_ATOMS: atom_id res chain seq x y z
N MET A 1 8.08 -13.12 7.55
CA MET A 1 8.83 -11.86 7.59
C MET A 1 8.29 -11.00 8.74
N SER A 2 9.17 -10.61 9.65
CA SER A 2 9.00 -9.55 10.64
C SER A 2 9.04 -8.18 9.96
N PHE A 3 8.62 -7.12 10.66
CA PHE A 3 8.67 -5.77 10.11
C PHE A 3 10.11 -5.29 9.82
N ASN A 4 11.08 -5.62 10.68
CA ASN A 4 12.48 -5.25 10.45
C ASN A 4 13.06 -5.91 9.18
N GLU A 5 12.68 -7.17 8.90
CA GLU A 5 13.06 -7.80 7.64
C GLU A 5 12.40 -7.11 6.45
N CYS A 6 11.15 -6.61 6.59
CA CYS A 6 10.49 -5.83 5.55
C CYS A 6 11.22 -4.51 5.27
N THR A 7 11.60 -3.75 6.30
CA THR A 7 12.31 -2.46 6.12
C THR A 7 13.68 -2.66 5.49
N ASN A 8 14.43 -3.68 5.92
CA ASN A 8 15.71 -4.04 5.31
C ASN A 8 15.55 -4.38 3.82
N LEU A 9 14.50 -5.14 3.47
CA LEU A 9 14.21 -5.50 2.09
C LEU A 9 13.83 -4.27 1.24
N ILE A 10 13.01 -3.37 1.78
CA ILE A 10 12.61 -2.13 1.10
C ILE A 10 13.82 -1.22 0.83
N ASN A 11 14.66 -1.00 1.83
CA ASN A 11 15.85 -0.16 1.73
C ASN A 11 16.92 -0.72 0.79
N SER A 12 16.84 -2.00 0.45
CA SER A 12 17.82 -2.62 -0.43
C SER A 12 17.57 -2.45 -1.93
N ILE A 13 16.43 -1.87 -2.31
CA ILE A 13 16.04 -1.67 -3.72
C ILE A 13 16.30 -0.23 -4.16
N HIS A 14 16.53 0.66 -3.19
CA HIS A 14 16.44 2.09 -3.35
C HIS A 14 17.54 2.75 -2.50
N ASP A 15 18.38 3.57 -3.12
CA ASP A 15 19.57 4.16 -2.49
C ASP A 15 19.26 5.36 -1.58
N ASN A 16 18.00 5.81 -1.53
CA ASN A 16 17.57 6.91 -0.67
C ASN A 16 17.39 6.46 0.79
N LYS A 17 17.80 7.35 1.71
CA LYS A 17 17.84 7.10 3.16
C LYS A 17 16.46 7.02 3.84
N ASN A 18 15.37 7.28 3.11
CA ASN A 18 14.02 7.31 3.68
C ASN A 18 13.22 6.05 3.32
N THR A 19 13.01 5.17 4.30
CA THR A 19 12.25 3.92 4.15
C THR A 19 10.79 4.15 3.74
N ASN A 20 10.17 5.25 4.18
CA ASN A 20 8.79 5.56 3.80
C ASN A 20 8.70 5.86 2.30
N GLU A 21 9.59 6.71 1.78
CA GLU A 21 9.65 7.01 0.35
C GLU A 21 9.97 5.76 -0.47
N ASN A 22 10.87 4.89 0.01
CA ASN A 22 11.21 3.64 -0.65
C ASN A 22 10.00 2.72 -0.76
N PHE A 23 9.25 2.59 0.33
CA PHE A 23 8.03 1.80 0.34
C PHE A 23 6.96 2.40 -0.57
N PHE A 24 6.74 3.71 -0.50
CA PHE A 24 5.83 4.44 -1.36
C PHE A 24 6.14 4.19 -2.84
N ASN A 25 7.40 4.39 -3.23
CA ASN A 25 7.87 4.20 -4.59
C ASN A 25 7.74 2.75 -5.05
N TYR A 26 8.02 1.79 -4.17
CA TYR A 26 7.80 0.37 -4.44
C TYR A 26 6.33 0.06 -4.72
N VAL A 27 5.41 0.56 -3.88
CA VAL A 27 3.97 0.37 -4.03
C VAL A 27 3.49 0.98 -5.35
N TYR A 28 3.85 2.25 -5.62
CA TYR A 28 3.51 2.94 -6.86
C TYR A 28 3.98 2.17 -8.10
N LYS A 29 5.28 1.82 -8.16
CA LYS A 29 5.84 1.07 -9.30
C LYS A 29 5.09 -0.24 -9.55
N LYS A 30 4.63 -0.91 -8.49
CA LYS A 30 3.88 -2.17 -8.62
C LYS A 30 2.44 -1.97 -9.07
N ILE A 31 1.77 -0.92 -8.60
CA ILE A 31 0.40 -0.56 -9.04
C ILE A 31 0.43 -0.08 -10.50
N ALA A 32 1.38 0.78 -10.87
CA ALA A 32 1.48 1.37 -12.20
C ALA A 32 1.85 0.38 -13.32
N ARG A 33 2.36 -0.83 -12.99
CA ARG A 33 2.74 -1.85 -14.00
C ARG A 33 1.59 -2.35 -14.86
N ASN A 34 0.36 -2.31 -14.37
CA ASN A 34 -0.81 -2.77 -15.10
C ASN A 34 -1.79 -1.61 -15.27
N THR A 35 -1.98 -1.14 -16.50
CA THR A 35 -2.82 0.00 -16.85
C THR A 35 -4.01 -0.38 -17.73
N LYS A 36 -4.26 -1.68 -17.96
CA LYS A 36 -5.47 -2.10 -18.66
C LYS A 36 -6.70 -1.69 -17.84
N ASN A 37 -7.49 -0.76 -18.38
CA ASN A 37 -8.73 -0.22 -17.79
C ASN A 37 -8.56 0.60 -16.53
N ARG A 38 -7.36 1.16 -16.31
CA ARG A 38 -7.12 2.08 -15.19
C ARG A 38 -6.01 3.07 -15.47
N PHE A 39 -6.15 4.26 -14.92
CA PHE A 39 -5.09 5.25 -14.85
C PHE A 39 -4.54 5.29 -13.41
N VAL A 40 -3.23 5.51 -13.28
CA VAL A 40 -2.54 5.55 -11.99
C VAL A 40 -1.77 6.84 -11.90
N GLU A 41 -2.14 7.70 -10.95
CA GLU A 41 -1.47 8.97 -10.71
C GLU A 41 -0.74 8.95 -9.38
N LYS A 42 0.47 9.51 -9.36
CA LYS A 42 1.30 9.60 -8.16
C LYS A 42 1.30 11.04 -7.67
N TYR A 43 0.93 11.22 -6.41
CA TYR A 43 1.11 12.45 -5.66
C TYR A 43 2.21 12.28 -4.61
N GLU A 44 2.44 13.32 -3.81
CA GLU A 44 3.44 13.32 -2.73
C GLU A 44 3.17 12.21 -1.70
N ASP A 45 1.95 12.17 -1.17
CA ASP A 45 1.57 11.28 -0.06
C ASP A 45 0.54 10.19 -0.44
N CYS A 46 0.06 10.18 -1.69
CA CYS A 46 -0.92 9.20 -2.13
C CYS A 46 -0.76 8.79 -3.60
N ILE A 47 -1.43 7.69 -3.94
CA ILE A 47 -1.50 7.15 -5.29
C ILE A 47 -2.98 6.99 -5.63
N ASP A 48 -3.41 7.60 -6.72
CA ASP A 48 -4.78 7.50 -7.20
C ASP A 48 -4.86 6.42 -8.26
N ILE A 49 -5.83 5.53 -8.11
CA ILE A 49 -6.18 4.51 -9.09
C ILE A 49 -7.55 4.88 -9.63
N VAL A 50 -7.58 5.48 -10.81
CA VAL A 50 -8.80 5.86 -11.51
C VAL A 50 -9.25 4.69 -12.36
N LEU A 51 -10.46 4.18 -12.10
CA LEU A 51 -11.02 3.00 -12.76
C LEU A 51 -12.17 3.42 -13.68
N SER A 52 -12.27 2.81 -14.87
CA SER A 52 -13.28 3.19 -15.86
C SER A 52 -14.71 2.78 -15.47
N ASN A 53 -14.85 1.62 -14.80
CA ASN A 53 -16.14 0.96 -14.54
C ASN A 53 -16.39 0.67 -13.05
N HIS A 54 -15.56 1.21 -12.16
CA HIS A 54 -15.61 0.97 -10.72
C HIS A 54 -15.23 2.25 -9.97
N PRO A 55 -15.61 2.41 -8.70
CA PRO A 55 -15.17 3.54 -7.89
C PRO A 55 -13.65 3.67 -7.85
N SER A 56 -13.14 4.86 -8.14
CA SER A 56 -11.71 5.18 -8.04
C SER A 56 -11.21 5.01 -6.60
N ILE A 57 -9.96 4.60 -6.47
CA ILE A 57 -9.37 4.20 -5.19
C ILE A 57 -8.20 5.14 -4.88
N LYS A 58 -8.24 5.75 -3.70
CA LYS A 58 -7.10 6.49 -3.14
C LYS A 58 -6.26 5.54 -2.29
N VAL A 59 -4.98 5.40 -2.62
CA VAL A 59 -4.05 4.50 -1.95
C VAL A 59 -3.03 5.30 -1.16
N ILE A 60 -2.85 4.95 0.11
CA ILE A 60 -1.95 5.63 1.05
C ILE A 60 -0.93 4.61 1.58
N PRO A 61 0.28 4.56 1.01
CA PRO A 61 1.34 3.69 1.49
C PRO A 61 1.94 4.20 2.81
N LEU A 62 1.98 3.36 3.83
CA LEU A 62 2.55 3.67 5.14
C LEU A 62 3.55 2.58 5.54
N CYS A 63 4.84 2.92 5.71
CA CYS A 63 5.86 1.97 6.15
C CYS A 63 5.89 1.86 7.68
N THR A 64 4.80 1.32 8.25
CA THR A 64 4.61 1.23 9.70
C THR A 64 4.41 -0.23 10.12
N ASN A 65 4.89 -0.59 11.32
CA ASN A 65 4.73 -1.92 11.89
C ASN A 65 3.29 -2.19 12.33
N MET A 66 2.43 -2.53 11.38
CA MET A 66 1.03 -2.84 11.66
C MET A 66 0.91 -4.18 12.39
N ASN A 67 0.08 -4.22 13.44
CA ASN A 67 -0.26 -5.42 14.19
C ASN A 67 -1.79 -5.56 14.28
N LYS A 68 -2.34 -6.64 13.73
CA LYS A 68 -3.79 -6.89 13.72
C LYS A 68 -4.39 -7.03 15.13
N GLU A 69 -3.59 -7.43 16.12
CA GLU A 69 -4.04 -7.65 17.51
C GLU A 69 -4.01 -6.35 18.33
N ASN A 70 -3.31 -5.32 17.85
CA ASN A 70 -3.23 -4.02 18.51
C ASN A 70 -3.21 -2.90 17.44
N LEU A 71 -4.38 -2.67 16.83
CA LEU A 71 -4.56 -1.68 15.78
C LEU A 71 -4.62 -0.27 16.37
N SER A 72 -3.66 0.59 16.01
CA SER A 72 -3.69 2.02 16.30
C SER A 72 -3.89 2.81 15.01
N ILE A 73 -5.16 3.04 14.62
CA ILE A 73 -5.53 3.58 13.30
C ILE A 73 -6.28 4.92 13.35
N LYS A 74 -6.13 5.69 14.44
CA LYS A 74 -6.88 6.96 14.63
C LYS A 74 -6.59 7.98 13.51
N ASN A 75 -5.34 8.06 13.07
CA ASN A 75 -4.95 8.99 12.00
C ASN A 75 -5.51 8.55 10.66
N GLU A 76 -5.47 7.25 10.36
CA GLU A 76 -6.04 6.66 9.15
C GLU A 76 -7.55 6.87 9.08
N VAL A 77 -8.26 6.71 10.20
CA VAL A 77 -9.70 7.04 10.28
C VAL A 77 -9.94 8.51 9.96
N LYS A 78 -9.16 9.43 10.54
CA LYS A 78 -9.29 10.87 10.27
C LYS A 78 -9.05 11.19 8.78
N ILE A 79 -7.97 10.66 8.21
CA ILE A 79 -7.61 10.85 6.79
C ILE A 79 -8.68 10.27 5.88
N ALA A 80 -9.19 9.07 6.20
CA ALA A 80 -10.26 8.45 5.42
C ALA A 80 -11.55 9.27 5.46
N CYS A 81 -11.95 9.78 6.63
CA CYS A 81 -13.12 10.66 6.73
C CYS A 81 -12.96 11.90 5.86
N ASP A 82 -11.81 12.57 5.96
CA ASP A 82 -11.53 13.77 5.18
C ASP A 82 -11.63 13.50 3.67
N ILE A 83 -10.97 12.45 3.19
CA ILE A 83 -11.01 12.05 1.78
C ILE A 83 -12.45 11.71 1.33
N VAL A 84 -13.16 10.87 2.09
CA VAL A 84 -14.48 10.37 1.68
C VAL A 84 -15.54 11.48 1.69
N LEU A 85 -15.45 12.43 2.63
CA LEU A 85 -16.42 13.51 2.75
C LEU A 85 -16.09 14.68 1.80
N ASN A 86 -14.81 14.96 1.56
CA ASN A 86 -14.39 16.17 0.85
C ASN A 86 -13.86 15.91 -0.58
N SER A 87 -13.91 14.67 -1.08
CA SER A 87 -13.51 14.34 -2.44
C SER A 87 -14.44 13.33 -3.14
N GLU A 88 -14.17 13.08 -4.42
CA GLU A 88 -14.84 12.05 -5.22
C GLU A 88 -14.45 10.62 -4.83
N TYR A 89 -13.35 10.44 -4.08
CA TYR A 89 -12.85 9.13 -3.69
C TYR A 89 -13.63 8.58 -2.49
N LYS A 90 -14.44 7.55 -2.74
CA LYS A 90 -15.17 6.83 -1.68
C LYS A 90 -14.42 5.62 -1.14
N TYR A 91 -13.39 5.17 -1.87
CA TYR A 91 -12.62 3.98 -1.55
C TYR A 91 -11.19 4.39 -1.18
N VAL A 92 -10.80 4.15 0.08
CA VAL A 92 -9.51 4.56 0.64
C VAL A 92 -8.76 3.35 1.21
N TYR A 93 -7.61 3.03 0.60
CA TYR A 93 -6.80 1.88 0.98
C TYR A 93 -5.48 2.33 1.62
N PHE A 94 -5.31 2.02 2.89
CA PHE A 94 -4.03 2.15 3.58
C PHE A 94 -3.22 0.88 3.38
N VAL A 95 -2.02 1.04 2.84
CA VAL A 95 -1.18 -0.09 2.41
C VAL A 95 0.06 -0.14 3.29
N TYR A 96 0.35 -1.30 3.88
CA TYR A 96 1.48 -1.50 4.79
C TYR A 96 2.35 -2.67 4.33
N PRO A 97 3.64 -2.72 4.71
CA PRO A 97 4.45 -3.91 4.47
C PRO A 97 3.82 -5.15 5.13
N LYS A 98 3.53 -6.18 4.33
CA LYS A 98 2.99 -7.45 4.83
C LYS A 98 4.01 -8.10 5.76
N ASN A 99 3.62 -8.27 7.02
CA ASN A 99 4.43 -8.91 8.04
C ASN A 99 3.65 -10.03 8.75
N ARG A 100 4.30 -10.79 9.63
CA ARG A 100 3.66 -11.93 10.32
C ARG A 100 2.46 -11.54 11.19
N ASN A 101 2.48 -10.33 11.77
CA ASN A 101 1.43 -9.76 12.61
C ASN A 101 0.32 -9.05 11.80
N PHE A 102 0.57 -8.76 10.52
CA PHE A 102 -0.40 -8.14 9.62
C PHE A 102 -0.30 -8.75 8.22
N ASN A 103 -1.12 -9.78 7.98
CA ASN A 103 -1.05 -10.63 6.80
C ASN A 103 -2.40 -10.85 6.08
N LYS A 104 -3.48 -10.29 6.60
CA LYS A 104 -4.82 -10.29 6.02
C LYS A 104 -5.35 -8.86 5.90
N HIS A 105 -6.19 -8.62 4.90
CA HIS A 105 -6.88 -7.33 4.74
C HIS A 105 -7.84 -7.13 5.90
N ILE A 106 -7.99 -5.89 6.35
CA ILE A 106 -8.95 -5.50 7.39
C ILE A 106 -9.80 -4.37 6.83
N GLN A 107 -11.11 -4.59 6.74
CA GLN A 107 -12.05 -3.51 6.44
C GLN A 107 -12.36 -2.74 7.71
N VAL A 108 -12.25 -1.41 7.65
CA VAL A 108 -12.52 -0.52 8.77
C VAL A 108 -13.91 0.05 8.60
N LYS A 109 -14.78 -0.21 9.59
CA LYS A 109 -16.09 0.44 9.68
C LYS A 109 -15.94 1.74 10.47
N ILE A 110 -16.43 2.83 9.90
CA ILE A 110 -16.33 4.17 10.47
C ILE A 110 -17.77 4.70 10.62
N PRO A 111 -18.32 4.77 11.86
CA PRO A 111 -19.72 5.15 12.07
C PRO A 111 -20.13 6.45 11.40
N LEU A 112 -19.26 7.48 11.45
CA LEU A 112 -19.49 8.76 10.78
C LEU A 112 -19.75 8.60 9.27
N LEU A 113 -19.02 7.71 8.61
CA LEU A 113 -19.18 7.46 7.17
C LEU A 113 -20.37 6.56 6.87
N GLU A 114 -20.75 5.65 7.77
CA GLU A 114 -21.97 4.85 7.64
C GLU A 114 -23.23 5.72 7.68
N GLU A 115 -23.21 6.81 8.44
CA GLU A 115 -24.33 7.76 8.54
C GLU A 115 -24.34 8.79 7.41
N SER A 116 -23.15 9.24 6.96
CA SER A 116 -23.02 10.39 6.04
C SER A 116 -22.85 9.99 4.57
N CYS A 117 -22.54 8.73 4.27
CA CYS A 117 -22.20 8.28 2.93
C CYS A 117 -22.87 6.94 2.59
N SER A 118 -23.61 6.90 1.48
CA SER A 118 -24.30 5.69 1.04
C SER A 118 -23.36 4.57 0.57
N GLU A 119 -22.15 4.93 0.13
CA GLU A 119 -21.15 3.98 -0.34
C GLU A 119 -19.75 4.45 0.01
N TYR A 120 -19.04 3.68 0.84
CA TYR A 120 -17.62 3.90 1.12
C TYR A 120 -16.90 2.56 1.37
N MET A 121 -15.57 2.58 1.23
CA MET A 121 -14.74 1.43 1.55
C MET A 121 -13.40 1.87 2.11
N VAL A 122 -13.14 1.59 3.39
CA VAL A 122 -11.82 1.80 3.99
C VAL A 122 -11.18 0.46 4.31
N LYS A 123 -9.96 0.23 3.81
CA LYS A 123 -9.22 -1.02 4.05
C LYS A 123 -7.78 -0.77 4.49
N LEU A 124 -7.33 -1.57 5.44
CA LEU A 124 -5.92 -1.78 5.73
C LEU A 124 -5.46 -3.01 4.92
N ILE A 125 -4.44 -2.84 4.10
CA ILE A 125 -3.98 -3.84 3.14
C ILE A 125 -2.51 -4.21 3.40
N PRO A 126 -2.21 -5.48 3.76
CA PRO A 126 -0.85 -5.99 3.80
C PRO A 126 -0.30 -6.20 2.39
N TYR A 127 0.74 -5.44 2.04
CA TYR A 127 1.37 -5.46 0.73
C TYR A 127 2.59 -6.39 0.69
N SER A 128 2.52 -7.39 -0.18
CA SER A 128 3.59 -8.39 -0.30
C SER A 128 4.84 -7.81 -0.96
N LEU A 129 5.97 -8.06 -0.30
CA LEU A 129 7.33 -7.73 -0.74
C LEU A 129 8.04 -8.90 -1.47
N ASN A 130 7.36 -10.04 -1.66
CA ASN A 130 7.99 -11.27 -2.15
C ASN A 130 8.65 -11.12 -3.53
N ASP A 131 8.19 -10.20 -4.37
CA ASP A 131 8.76 -9.97 -5.71
C ASP A 131 10.21 -9.47 -5.63
N ILE A 132 10.58 -8.81 -4.53
CA ILE A 132 11.93 -8.30 -4.28
C ILE A 132 12.87 -9.47 -4.02
N ILE A 133 12.41 -10.44 -3.23
CA ILE A 133 13.15 -11.68 -2.93
C ILE A 133 13.37 -12.48 -4.22
N LYS A 134 12.31 -12.64 -5.03
CA LYS A 134 12.40 -13.37 -6.30
C LYS A 134 13.36 -12.73 -7.30
N LYS A 135 13.37 -11.40 -7.39
CA LYS A 135 14.29 -10.68 -8.29
C LYS A 135 15.75 -10.94 -7.92
N ARG A 136 16.07 -11.05 -6.62
CA ARG A 136 17.42 -11.39 -6.13
C ARG A 136 17.85 -12.81 -6.48
N SER A 137 16.96 -13.78 -6.27
CA SER A 137 17.27 -15.18 -6.62
C SER A 137 17.53 -15.36 -8.12
N CYS A 138 16.88 -14.56 -8.99
CA CYS A 138 17.16 -14.59 -10.42
C CYS A 138 18.49 -13.91 -10.78
N SER A 139 18.86 -12.79 -10.13
CA SER A 139 20.13 -12.11 -10.41
C SER A 139 21.36 -12.87 -9.93
N GLU A 140 21.24 -13.62 -8.83
CA GLU A 140 22.34 -14.47 -8.32
C GLU A 140 22.58 -15.69 -9.22
N ASN A 141 21.51 -16.27 -9.78
CA ASN A 141 21.60 -17.42 -10.69
C ASN A 141 22.09 -17.07 -12.11
N SER A 142 21.99 -15.81 -12.55
CA SER A 142 22.50 -15.38 -13.85
C SER A 142 24.03 -15.27 -13.93
N ASN A 143 24.74 -15.33 -12.80
CA ASN A 143 26.21 -15.24 -12.77
C ASN A 143 26.92 -16.60 -12.87
N ILE A 144 26.18 -17.72 -12.99
CA ILE A 144 26.75 -19.08 -13.04
C ILE A 144 26.78 -19.66 -14.46
N LEU A 145 26.19 -18.99 -15.46
CA LEU A 145 26.11 -19.48 -16.83
C LEU A 145 26.89 -18.61 -17.83
N CYS A 146 28.19 -18.41 -17.56
CA CYS A 146 29.19 -17.93 -18.53
C CYS A 146 30.58 -18.43 -18.08
N LYS A 147 30.90 -19.68 -18.40
CA LYS A 147 32.27 -20.18 -18.52
C LYS A 147 32.33 -21.17 -19.68
#